data_AF-A0A1E5GE47-F1
#
_entry.id   AF-A0A1E5GE47-F1
#
_cell.length_a   1.000
_cell.length_b   1.000
_cell.length_c   1.000
_cell.angle_alpha   90.00
_cell.angle_beta   90.00
_cell.angle_gamma   90.00
#
_symmetry.space_group_name_H-M   'P 1'
#
loop_
_entity.id
_entity.type
_entity.pdbx_description
1 polymer ?
#
loop_
_entity_poly.entity_id
_entity_poly.type
_entity_poly.pdbx_seq_one_letter_code
_entity_poly.pdbx_strand_id
1 'polypeptide(L)'
;MNIEEKELEINQQLQQVNLDQEEKCREIRELEDLEADYFSIHQQEQRYYQDLIGNNQGSRYSSHFMDLDDEANRLHQYERQRLEDIAERLVGEEVQLRDKEEELYAERTQLFSAKKKLEDDRYGY
;
A
#
# COMPACT_ATOMS: atom_id res chain seq x y z
N MET A 1 30.45 21.30 2.63
CA MET A 1 29.98 20.05 3.25
C MET A 1 31.05 19.01 3.07
N ASN A 2 31.57 18.47 4.17
CA ASN A 2 32.59 17.41 4.17
C ASN A 2 31.97 16.08 3.71
N ILE A 3 32.80 15.17 3.19
CA ILE A 3 32.38 13.82 2.76
C ILE A 3 31.72 13.07 3.92
N GLU A 4 32.24 13.22 5.13
CA GLU A 4 31.68 12.60 6.34
C GLU A 4 30.30 13.14 6.69
N GLU A 5 30.07 14.45 6.51
CA GLU A 5 28.75 15.07 6.72
C GLU A 5 27.75 14.56 5.69
N LYS A 6 28.16 14.44 4.42
CA LYS A 6 27.32 13.88 3.35
C LYS A 6 26.98 12.41 3.58
N GLU A 7 27.95 11.62 4.01
CA GLU A 7 27.72 10.21 4.33
C GLU A 7 26.76 10.07 5.51
N LEU A 8 26.90 10.91 6.54
CA LEU A 8 25.98 10.94 7.67
C LEU A 8 24.55 11.29 7.24
N GLU A 9 24.39 12.31 6.40
CA GLU A 9 23.08 12.70 5.87
C GLU A 9 22.43 11.58 5.05
N ILE A 10 23.17 10.96 4.13
CA ILE A 10 22.66 9.83 3.33
C ILE A 10 22.24 8.67 4.24
N ASN A 11 23.03 8.36 5.28
CA ASN A 11 22.69 7.29 6.22
C ASN A 11 21.43 7.62 7.05
N GLN A 12 21.24 8.88 7.46
CA GLN A 12 20.02 9.32 8.13
C GLN A 12 18.80 9.21 7.21
N GLN A 13 18.95 9.59 5.94
CA GLN A 13 17.87 9.48 4.95
C GLN A 13 17.52 8.02 4.66
N LEU A 14 18.50 7.12 4.53
CA LEU A 14 18.28 5.67 4.39
C LEU A 14 17.54 5.08 5.60
N GLN A 15 17.91 5.49 6.82
CA GLN A 15 17.18 5.07 8.03
C GLN A 15 15.73 5.51 8.01
N GLN A 16 15.46 6.75 7.59
CA GLN A 16 14.09 7.24 7.48
C GLN A 16 13.31 6.48 6.41
N VAL A 17 13.90 6.27 5.22
CA VAL A 17 13.25 5.50 4.14
C VAL A 17 12.90 4.09 4.58
N ASN A 18 13.77 3.41 5.34
CA ASN A 18 13.47 2.09 5.88
C ASN A 18 12.28 2.10 6.84
N LEU A 19 12.20 3.09 7.74
CA LEU A 19 11.06 3.23 8.64
C LEU A 19 9.76 3.48 7.86
N ASP A 20 9.82 4.37 6.86
CA ASP A 20 8.67 4.69 6.00
C ASP A 20 8.22 3.45 5.21
N GLN A 21 9.16 2.65 4.68
CA GLN A 21 8.84 1.39 3.98
C GLN A 21 8.20 0.35 4.91
N GLU A 22 8.73 0.20 6.14
CA GLU A 22 8.15 -0.71 7.13
C GLU A 22 6.71 -0.31 7.51
N GLU A 23 6.45 1.00 7.64
CA GLU A 23 5.12 1.55 7.87
C GLU A 23 4.20 1.25 6.68
N LYS A 24 4.63 1.53 5.44
CA LYS A 24 3.84 1.23 4.24
C LYS A 24 3.54 -0.26 4.08
N CYS A 25 4.53 -1.12 4.33
CA CYS A 25 4.33 -2.57 4.32
C CYS A 25 3.33 -3.03 5.39
N ARG A 26 3.21 -2.30 6.51
CA ARG A 26 2.19 -2.59 7.52
C ARG A 26 0.81 -2.13 7.06
N GLU A 27 0.70 -0.91 6.55
CA GLU A 27 -0.56 -0.37 6.03
C GLU A 27 -1.15 -1.25 4.91
N ILE A 28 -0.30 -1.74 4.00
CA ILE A 28 -0.73 -2.66 2.93
C ILE A 28 -1.30 -3.96 3.52
N ARG A 29 -0.62 -4.57 4.50
CA ARG A 29 -1.10 -5.79 5.16
C ARG A 29 -2.43 -5.57 5.90
N GLU A 30 -2.55 -4.45 6.61
CA GLU A 30 -3.80 -4.09 7.29
C GLU A 30 -4.95 -3.89 6.29
N LEU A 31 -4.66 -3.34 5.11
CA LEU A 31 -5.64 -3.20 4.03
C LEU A 31 -6.04 -4.57 3.44
N GLU A 32 -5.08 -5.46 3.19
CA GLU A 32 -5.34 -6.82 2.71
C GLU A 32 -6.24 -7.61 3.68
N ASP A 33 -5.98 -7.49 4.99
CA ASP A 33 -6.81 -8.10 6.04
C ASP A 33 -8.24 -7.50 6.03
N LEU A 34 -8.35 -6.18 5.91
CA LEU A 34 -9.65 -5.50 5.85
C LEU A 34 -10.45 -5.91 4.60
N GLU A 35 -9.80 -6.03 3.45
CA GLU A 35 -10.42 -6.52 2.21
C GLU A 35 -10.92 -7.95 2.35
N ALA A 36 -10.15 -8.83 3.01
CA ALA A 36 -10.55 -10.20 3.25
C ALA A 36 -11.78 -10.29 4.17
N ASP A 37 -11.80 -9.52 5.26
CA ASP A 37 -12.94 -9.43 6.18
C ASP A 37 -14.18 -8.89 5.46
N TYR A 38 -14.00 -7.82 4.68
CA TYR A 38 -15.07 -7.21 3.92
C TYR A 38 -15.66 -8.17 2.88
N PHE A 39 -14.83 -8.91 2.15
CA PHE A 39 -15.28 -9.90 1.18
C PHE A 39 -16.06 -11.04 1.86
N SER A 40 -15.61 -11.46 3.05
CA SER A 40 -16.32 -12.46 3.87
C SER A 40 -17.71 -11.97 4.27
N ILE A 41 -17.84 -10.73 4.73
CA ILE A 41 -19.12 -10.11 5.09
C ILE A 41 -20.04 -10.02 3.87
N HIS A 42 -19.53 -9.52 2.75
CA HIS A 42 -20.30 -9.38 1.51
C HIS A 42 -20.88 -10.73 1.04
N GLN A 43 -20.10 -11.81 1.10
CA GLN A 43 -20.60 -13.15 0.76
C GLN A 43 -21.72 -13.62 1.69
N GLN A 44 -21.63 -13.33 2.98
CA GLN A 44 -22.68 -13.68 3.94
C GLN A 44 -23.95 -12.89 3.68
N GLU A 45 -23.82 -11.60 3.38
CA GLU A 45 -24.94 -10.71 3.06
C GLU A 45 -25.65 -11.14 1.77
N GLN A 46 -24.91 -11.48 0.71
CA GLN A 46 -25.51 -12.02 -0.52
C GLN A 46 -26.30 -13.30 -0.28
N ARG A 47 -25.77 -14.22 0.53
CA ARG A 47 -26.50 -15.45 0.89
C ARG A 47 -27.77 -15.13 1.68
N TYR A 48 -27.69 -14.19 2.62
CA TYR A 48 -28.83 -13.76 3.41
C TYR A 48 -29.96 -13.20 2.53
N TYR A 49 -29.66 -12.32 1.58
CA TYR A 49 -30.68 -11.79 0.67
C TYR A 49 -31.23 -12.86 -0.27
N GLN A 50 -30.40 -13.76 -0.79
CA GLN A 50 -30.86 -14.90 -1.59
C GLN A 50 -31.84 -15.78 -0.82
N ASP A 51 -31.53 -16.10 0.44
CA ASP A 51 -32.40 -16.88 1.32
C ASP A 51 -33.71 -16.13 1.62
N LEU A 52 -33.66 -14.82 1.88
CA LEU A 52 -34.85 -13.99 2.09
C LEU A 52 -35.74 -13.96 0.85
N ILE A 53 -35.18 -13.73 -0.33
CA ILE A 53 -35.91 -13.69 -1.60
C ILE A 53 -36.53 -15.06 -1.87
N GLY A 54 -35.76 -16.14 -1.70
CA GLY A 54 -36.21 -17.52 -1.87
C GLY A 54 -37.37 -17.89 -0.94
N ASN A 55 -37.25 -17.58 0.36
CA ASN A 55 -38.27 -17.87 1.37
C ASN A 55 -39.54 -17.02 1.21
N ASN A 56 -39.46 -15.90 0.50
CA ASN A 56 -40.58 -14.98 0.27
C ASN A 56 -41.08 -14.99 -1.19
N GLN A 57 -40.76 -16.03 -1.97
CA GLN A 57 -41.28 -16.15 -3.33
C GLN A 57 -42.82 -16.14 -3.36
N GLY A 58 -43.39 -15.28 -4.20
CA GLY A 58 -44.85 -15.08 -4.29
C GLY A 58 -45.44 -14.18 -3.19
N SER A 59 -44.62 -13.72 -2.24
CA SER A 59 -45.00 -12.68 -1.28
C SER A 59 -45.00 -11.30 -1.93
N ARG A 60 -45.87 -10.41 -1.45
CA ARG A 60 -45.84 -8.97 -1.80
C ARG A 60 -44.53 -8.27 -1.44
N TYR A 61 -43.73 -8.88 -0.57
CA TYR A 61 -42.43 -8.36 -0.13
C TYR A 61 -41.25 -8.84 -0.97
N SER A 62 -41.47 -9.73 -1.95
CA SER A 62 -40.38 -10.27 -2.78
C SER A 62 -39.62 -9.18 -3.54
N SER A 63 -40.32 -8.16 -4.08
CA SER A 63 -39.66 -7.03 -4.74
C SER A 63 -38.84 -6.19 -3.77
N HIS A 64 -39.33 -5.96 -2.56
CA HIS A 64 -38.61 -5.18 -1.55
C HIS A 64 -37.26 -5.81 -1.18
N PHE A 65 -37.20 -7.14 -1.06
CA PHE A 65 -35.93 -7.83 -0.80
C PHE A 65 -34.98 -7.81 -2.00
N MET A 66 -35.50 -7.82 -3.23
CA MET A 66 -34.67 -7.61 -4.43
C MET A 66 -34.09 -6.20 -4.47
N ASP A 67 -34.88 -5.17 -4.13
CA ASP A 67 -34.42 -3.78 -4.07
C ASP A 67 -33.30 -3.61 -3.02
N LEU A 68 -33.41 -4.28 -1.87
CA LEU A 68 -32.38 -4.27 -0.82
C LEU A 68 -31.09 -4.98 -1.27
N ASP A 69 -31.18 -6.12 -1.96
CA ASP A 69 -30.02 -6.82 -2.52
C ASP A 69 -29.29 -5.93 -3.56
N ASP A 70 -30.04 -5.26 -4.42
CA ASP A 70 -29.50 -4.31 -5.40
C ASP A 70 -28.82 -3.10 -4.73
N GLU A 71 -29.41 -2.55 -3.67
CA GLU A 71 -28.82 -1.44 -2.91
C GLU A 71 -27.52 -1.87 -2.22
N ALA A 72 -27.53 -3.03 -1.56
CA ALA A 72 -26.34 -3.61 -0.94
C ALA A 72 -25.23 -3.81 -1.99
N ASN A 73 -25.55 -4.42 -3.13
CA ASN A 73 -24.58 -4.63 -4.21
C ASN A 73 -23.96 -3.32 -4.74
N ARG A 74 -24.73 -2.22 -4.83
CA ARG A 74 -24.20 -0.90 -5.22
C ARG A 74 -23.26 -0.33 -4.18
N LEU A 75 -23.63 -0.41 -2.90
CA LEU A 75 -22.75 -0.01 -1.80
C LEU A 75 -21.46 -0.83 -1.84
N HIS A 76 -21.56 -2.11 -2.16
CA HIS A 76 -20.39 -2.96 -2.19
C HIS A 76 -19.43 -2.66 -3.33
N GLN A 77 -19.96 -2.31 -4.51
CA GLN A 77 -19.16 -1.84 -5.63
C GLN A 77 -18.42 -0.55 -5.30
N TYR A 78 -19.09 0.38 -4.62
CA TYR A 78 -18.47 1.63 -4.19
C TYR A 78 -17.32 1.38 -3.20
N GLU A 79 -17.56 0.58 -2.16
CA GLU A 79 -16.52 0.33 -1.15
C GLU A 79 -15.35 -0.46 -1.73
N ARG A 80 -15.61 -1.39 -2.66
CA ARG A 80 -14.56 -2.10 -3.38
C ARG A 80 -13.68 -1.16 -4.18
N GLN A 81 -14.28 -0.23 -4.93
CA GLN A 81 -13.52 0.77 -5.67
C GLN A 81 -12.68 1.63 -4.72
N ARG A 82 -13.26 2.03 -3.59
CA ARG A 82 -12.56 2.82 -2.58
C ARG A 82 -11.35 2.07 -2.01
N LEU A 83 -11.46 0.77 -1.72
CA LEU A 83 -10.35 -0.05 -1.24
C LEU A 83 -9.27 -0.20 -2.30
N GLU A 84 -9.66 -0.43 -3.56
CA GLU A 84 -8.75 -0.51 -4.70
C GLU A 84 -7.96 0.79 -4.91
N ASP A 85 -8.62 1.95 -4.85
CA ASP A 85 -7.97 3.26 -4.96
C ASP A 85 -6.93 3.48 -3.83
N ILE A 86 -7.24 3.00 -2.61
CA ILE A 86 -6.30 3.07 -1.47
C ILE A 86 -5.12 2.13 -1.70
N ALA A 87 -5.37 0.90 -2.17
CA ALA A 87 -4.33 -0.08 -2.46
C ALA A 87 -3.36 0.43 -3.53
N GLU A 88 -3.88 0.96 -4.63
CA GLU A 88 -3.06 1.56 -5.70
C GLU A 88 -2.18 2.70 -5.18
N ARG A 89 -2.74 3.58 -4.33
CA ARG A 89 -1.97 4.66 -3.72
C ARG A 89 -0.84 4.14 -2.83
N LEU A 90 -1.11 3.18 -1.95
CA LEU A 90 -0.11 2.62 -1.03
C LEU A 90 1.01 1.90 -1.79
N VAL A 91 0.66 1.12 -2.82
CA VAL A 91 1.65 0.47 -3.70
C VAL A 91 2.49 1.52 -4.43
N GLY A 92 1.87 2.59 -4.92
CA GLY A 92 2.58 3.70 -5.56
C GLY A 92 3.56 4.40 -4.62
N GLU A 93 3.18 4.63 -3.36
CA GLU A 93 4.05 5.19 -2.32
C GLU A 93 5.21 4.25 -1.99
N GLU A 94 4.97 2.94 -1.93
CA GLU A 94 6.01 1.93 -1.67
C GLU A 94 7.08 1.90 -2.78
N VAL A 95 6.63 1.95 -4.04
CA VAL A 95 7.54 2.02 -5.20
C VAL A 95 8.40 3.29 -5.13
N GLN A 96 7.81 4.45 -4.81
CA GLN A 96 8.57 5.70 -4.68
C GLN A 96 9.61 5.62 -3.56
N LEU A 97 9.31 4.94 -2.45
CA LEU A 97 10.26 4.74 -1.37
C LEU A 97 11.41 3.83 -1.77
N ARG A 98 11.16 2.79 -2.58
CA ARG A 98 12.23 1.93 -3.14
C ARG A 98 13.11 2.70 -4.10
N ASP A 99 12.52 3.47 -5.02
CA ASP A 99 13.28 4.29 -5.97
C ASP A 99 14.19 5.27 -5.22
N LYS A 100 13.66 5.91 -4.17
CA LYS A 100 14.45 6.81 -3.31
C LYS A 100 15.57 6.09 -2.56
N GLU A 101 15.34 4.86 -2.08
CA GLU A 101 16.38 4.04 -1.46
C GLU A 101 17.52 3.74 -2.44
N GLU A 102 17.18 3.33 -3.67
CA GLU A 102 18.15 3.06 -4.73
C GLU A 102 18.98 4.30 -5.09
N GLU A 103 18.33 5.47 -5.21
CA GLU A 103 19.00 6.76 -5.44
C GLU A 103 20.02 7.07 -4.34
N LEU A 104 19.65 6.88 -3.06
CA LEU A 104 20.54 7.12 -1.93
C LEU A 104 21.73 6.16 -1.92
N TYR A 105 21.53 4.89 -2.27
CA TYR A 105 22.64 3.94 -2.42
C TYR A 105 23.57 4.31 -3.58
N ALA A 106 23.02 4.80 -4.70
CA ALA A 106 23.81 5.29 -5.82
C ALA A 106 24.63 6.51 -5.42
N GLU A 107 24.04 7.48 -4.71
CA GLU A 107 24.75 8.66 -4.20
C GLU A 107 25.87 8.27 -3.23
N ARG A 108 25.59 7.36 -2.30
CA ARG A 108 26.60 6.85 -1.35
C ARG A 108 27.78 6.20 -2.08
N THR A 109 27.49 5.42 -3.13
CA THR A 109 28.51 4.76 -3.94
C THR A 109 29.40 5.78 -4.66
N GLN A 110 28.80 6.84 -5.22
CA GLN A 110 29.55 7.94 -5.84
C GLN A 110 30.40 8.69 -4.82
N LEU A 111 29.88 8.93 -3.61
CA LEU A 111 30.58 9.60 -2.53
C LEU A 111 31.82 8.81 -2.10
N PHE A 112 31.73 7.49 -1.94
CA PHE A 112 32.87 6.64 -1.64
C PHE A 112 33.91 6.60 -2.77
N SER A 113 33.45 6.58 -4.03
CA SER A 113 34.34 6.64 -5.19
C SER A 113 35.12 7.96 -5.23
N ALA A 114 34.47 9.07 -4.89
CA ALA A 114 35.11 10.39 -4.78
C ALA A 114 36.10 10.46 -3.61
N LYS A 115 35.75 9.89 -2.45
CA LYS A 115 36.64 9.79 -1.28
C LYS A 115 37.92 9.03 -1.62
N LYS A 116 37.79 7.88 -2.30
CA LYS A 116 38.92 7.06 -2.71
C LYS A 116 39.87 7.79 -3.67
N LYS A 117 39.33 8.49 -4.67
CA LYS A 117 40.15 9.32 -5.58
C LYS A 117 40.93 10.41 -4.83
N LEU A 118 40.29 11.08 -3.88
CA LEU A 118 40.95 12.09 -3.05
C LEU A 118 42.05 11.50 -2.15
N GLU A 119 41.86 10.29 -1.64
CA GLU A 119 42.89 9.57 -0.88
C GLU A 119 44.06 9.14 -1.78
N ASP A 120 43.79 8.61 -2.97
CA ASP A 120 44.80 8.22 -3.95
C ASP A 120 45.63 9.44 -4.43
N ASP A 121 44.98 10.58 -4.73
CA ASP A 121 45.64 11.84 -5.11
C ASP A 121 46.49 12.43 -3.97
N ARG A 122 46.11 12.18 -2.71
CA ARG A 122 46.79 12.71 -1.52
C ARG A 122 47.98 11.87 -1.09
N TYR A 123 47.95 10.56 -1.32
CA TYR A 123 48.97 9.62 -0.87
C TYR A 123 49.83 9.03 -2.01
N GLY A 124 49.54 9.33 -3.28
CA GLY A 124 50.43 9.18 -4.43
C GLY A 124 51.23 7.87 -4.47
N TYR A 125 50.60 6.80 -4.94
CA TYR A 125 51.33 5.64 -5.47
C TYR A 125 51.68 5.85 -6.95
#